data_AF-A0A811MJD7-F1
#
_entry.id   AF-A0A811MJD7-F1
#
_cell.length_a   1.000
_cell.length_b   1.000
_cell.length_c   1.000
_cell.angle_alpha   90.00
_cell.angle_beta   90.00
_cell.angle_gamma   90.00
#
_symmetry.space_group_name_H-M   'P 1'
#
loop_
_entity.id
_entity.type
_entity.pdbx_description
1 polymer ?
#
loop_
_entity_poly.entity_id
_entity_poly.type
_entity_poly.pdbx_seq_one_letter_code
_entity_poly.pdbx_strand_id
1 'polypeptide(L)' 'MGNRTLVSAGRAVLGIFAPDTDYTVGRTYLGIWFNGIPERTVVWVANRGSPVVGGVDAAQLRVLANGSLAIVVDDDQQQ' A
#
# COMPACT_ATOMS: atom_id res chain seq x y z
N MET A 1 8.66 -4.81 -10.08
CA MET A 1 7.50 -4.72 -11.00
C MET A 1 6.53 -3.71 -10.41
N GLY A 2 5.95 -2.82 -11.22
CA GLY A 2 5.41 -1.54 -10.75
C GLY A 2 4.29 -1.60 -9.71
N ASN A 3 4.27 -0.61 -8.82
CA ASN A 3 3.19 -0.34 -7.87
C ASN A 3 1.89 -0.01 -8.63
N ARG A 4 1.03 -1.01 -8.83
CA ARG A 4 -0.27 -0.86 -9.50
C ARG A 4 -1.30 -0.37 -8.49
N THR A 5 -2.06 0.65 -8.88
CA THR A 5 -3.18 1.16 -8.08
C THR A 5 -4.52 0.73 -8.67
N LEU A 6 -5.56 0.69 -7.82
CA LEU A 6 -6.94 0.59 -8.27
C LEU A 6 -7.58 1.97 -8.17
N VAL A 7 -8.10 2.46 -9.29
CA VAL A 7 -8.85 3.72 -9.33
C VAL A 7 -10.33 3.39 -9.36
N SER A 8 -11.11 4.08 -8.53
CA SER A 8 -12.58 4.01 -8.61
C SER A 8 -13.07 4.71 -9.89
N ALA A 9 -14.33 5.16 -9.95
CA ALA A 9 -14.83 5.98 -11.05
C ALA A 9 -14.22 7.41 -11.08
N GLY A 10 -12.90 7.51 -11.01
CA GLY A 10 -12.11 8.75 -11.07
C GLY A 10 -12.00 9.52 -9.76
N ARG A 11 -12.52 9.03 -8.63
CA ARG A 11 -12.64 9.81 -7.38
C ARG A 11 -11.64 9.43 -6.29
N ALA A 12 -11.30 8.16 -6.21
CA ALA A 12 -10.44 7.62 -5.17
C ALA A 12 -9.48 6.59 -5.74
N VAL A 13 -8.32 6.48 -5.12
CA VAL A 13 -7.27 5.54 -5.47
C VAL A 13 -6.98 4.67 -4.27
N LEU A 14 -6.97 3.35 -4.46
CA LEU A 14 -6.41 2.37 -3.52
C LEU A 14 -5.01 1.99 -4.02
N GLY A 15 -4.05 1.98 -3.11
CA GLY A 15 -2.72 1.50 -3.45
C GLY A 15 -1.74 1.47 -2.28
N ILE A 16 -0.55 0.99 -2.58
CA ILE A 16 0.56 0.88 -1.63
C ILE A 16 1.36 2.17 -1.64
N PHE A 17 1.73 2.68 -0.48
CA PHE A 17 2.49 3.91 -0.35
C PHE A 17 3.41 3.91 0.87
N ALA A 18 4.48 4.71 0.79
CA ALA A 18 5.28 5.12 1.93
C ALA A 18 4.93 6.58 2.28
N PRO A 19 4.74 6.95 3.56
CA PRO A 19 4.46 8.33 3.93
C PRO A 19 5.75 9.16 3.90
N ASP A 20 5.63 10.42 3.47
CA ASP A 20 6.74 11.36 3.34
C ASP A 20 6.99 12.10 4.66
N THR A 21 7.31 11.34 5.72
CA THR A 21 7.67 11.90 7.03
C THR A 21 8.80 11.11 7.67
N ASP A 22 9.68 11.79 8.40
CA ASP A 22 10.85 11.18 9.06
C ASP A 22 10.47 10.05 10.04
N TYR A 23 9.33 10.18 10.72
CA TYR A 23 8.85 9.18 11.68
C TYR A 23 8.37 7.87 11.02
N THR A 24 8.15 7.87 9.71
CA THR A 24 7.57 6.75 8.95
C THR A 24 8.52 6.22 7.87
N VAL A 25 9.77 6.66 7.85
CA VAL A 25 10.78 6.16 6.92
C VAL A 25 10.89 4.63 7.03
N GLY A 26 10.89 3.96 5.88
CA GLY A 26 10.94 2.50 5.81
C GLY A 26 9.65 1.79 6.23
N ARG A 27 8.51 2.51 6.34
CA ARG A 27 7.20 1.92 6.59
C ARG A 27 6.30 2.05 5.37
N THR A 28 5.74 0.91 4.98
CA THR A 28 4.85 0.79 3.83
C THR A 28 3.43 0.42 4.27
N TYR A 29 2.46 1.08 3.65
CA TYR A 29 1.05 0.99 3.96
C TYR A 29 0.20 0.73 2.73
N LEU A 30 -0.93 0.06 2.93
CA LEU A 30 -2.04 0.04 1.98
C LEU A 30 -3.08 1.07 2.42
N GLY A 31 -3.48 1.97 1.51
CA GLY A 31 -4.47 2.99 1.84
C GLY A 31 -5.27 3.47 0.65
N ILE A 32 -6.26 4.30 0.96
CA ILE A 32 -7.13 4.98 0.00
C ILE A 32 -6.90 6.49 0.12
N TRP A 33 -6.79 7.18 -1.01
CA TRP A 33 -6.68 8.64 -1.09
C TRP A 33 -7.53 9.22 -2.22
N PHE A 34 -7.71 10.54 -2.22
CA PHE A 34 -8.43 11.25 -3.29
C PHE A 34 -7.66 11.25 -4.60
N ASN A 35 -8.34 10.98 -5.71
CA ASN A 35 -7.75 11.06 -7.03
C ASN A 35 -7.68 12.52 -7.53
N GLY A 36 -6.57 12.92 -8.15
CA GLY A 36 -6.42 14.26 -8.74
C GLY A 36 -6.03 15.38 -7.78
N ILE A 37 -5.72 15.08 -6.51
CA ILE A 37 -5.14 16.05 -5.57
C ILE A 37 -3.62 15.88 -5.57
N PRO A 38 -2.82 16.95 -5.83
CA PRO A 38 -1.35 16.86 -5.92
C PRO A 38 -0.70 16.34 -4.63
N GLU A 39 -1.18 16.83 -3.48
CA GLU A 39 -0.79 16.32 -2.18
C GLU A 39 -1.67 15.13 -1.81
N ARG A 40 -1.05 13.99 -1.52
CA ARG A 40 -1.78 12.75 -1.26
C ARG A 40 -2.51 12.80 0.08
N THR A 41 -3.76 13.23 0.07
CA THR A 41 -4.64 13.17 1.24
C THR A 41 -5.17 11.75 1.44
N VAL A 42 -4.57 11.01 2.38
CA VAL A 42 -4.97 9.64 2.73
C VAL A 42 -6.21 9.67 3.63
N VAL A 43 -7.28 8.99 3.22
CA VAL A 43 -8.56 8.94 3.93
C VAL A 43 -8.78 7.62 4.67
N TRP A 44 -8.04 6.57 4.32
CA TRP A 44 -8.11 5.27 4.98
C TRP A 44 -6.79 4.50 4.86
N VAL A 45 -6.42 3.75 5.90
CA VAL A 45 -5.20 2.92 5.95
C VAL A 45 -5.52 1.55 6.54
N ALA A 46 -5.24 0.48 5.80
CA ALA A 46 -5.54 -0.90 6.19
C ALA A 46 -4.68 -1.36 7.37
N ASN A 47 -3.36 -1.21 7.23
CA ASN A 47 -2.35 -1.75 8.14
C ASN A 47 -1.74 -0.69 9.06
N ARG A 48 -2.57 0.26 9.53
CA ARG A 48 -2.12 1.42 10.33
C ARG A 48 -1.36 1.02 11.62
N GLY A 49 -1.76 -0.10 12.24
CA GLY A 49 -1.17 -0.61 13.48
C GLY A 49 -0.03 -1.59 13.27
N SER A 50 0.20 -2.05 12.02
CA SER A 50 1.23 -3.03 11.69
C SER A 50 1.77 -2.73 10.27
N PRO A 51 2.61 -1.70 10.13
CA PRO A 51 3.21 -1.34 8.85
C PRO A 51 4.10 -2.47 8.31
N VAL A 52 4.19 -2.58 6.99
CA VAL A 52 5.24 -3.40 6.36
C VAL A 52 6.57 -2.65 6.50
N VAL A 53 7.62 -3.33 6.94
CA VAL A 53 8.97 -2.77 6.99
C VAL A 53 9.63 -2.94 5.63
N GLY A 54 10.14 -1.84 5.07
CA GLY A 54 10.74 -1.81 3.75
C GLY A 54 10.08 -0.79 2.82
N GLY A 55 10.64 -0.65 1.62
CA GLY A 55 10.08 0.20 0.57
C GLY A 55 8.75 -0.31 0.02
N VAL A 56 8.11 0.46 -0.85
CA VAL A 56 6.79 0.12 -1.40
C VAL A 56 6.77 -1.21 -2.16
N ASP A 57 7.92 -1.65 -2.69
CA ASP A 57 8.06 -2.92 -3.39
C ASP A 57 8.09 -4.14 -2.44
N ALA A 58 8.29 -3.93 -1.14
CA ALA A 58 8.26 -5.00 -0.14
C ALA A 58 6.84 -5.49 0.18
N ALA A 59 5.80 -4.82 -0.32
CA ALA A 59 4.41 -5.16 -0.03
C ALA A 59 3.62 -5.43 -1.32
N GLN A 60 2.76 -6.44 -1.27
CA GLN A 60 1.81 -6.75 -2.33
C GLN A 60 0.41 -6.96 -1.76
N LEU A 61 -0.61 -6.37 -2.39
CA LEU A 61 -2.00 -6.70 -2.11
C LEU A 61 -2.42 -7.89 -2.97
N ARG A 62 -2.86 -8.99 -2.34
CA ARG A 62 -3.23 -10.23 -3.03
C ARG A 62 -4.60 -10.73 -2.59
N VAL A 63 -5.32 -11.34 -3.53
CA VAL A 63 -6.42 -12.25 -3.23
C VAL A 63 -5.81 -13.63 -3.03
N LEU A 64 -5.98 -14.19 -1.84
CA LEU A 64 -5.51 -15.54 -1.53
C LEU A 64 -6.45 -16.59 -2.13
N ALA A 65 -5.99 -17.83 -2.22
CA ALA A 65 -6.78 -18.93 -2.78
C ALA A 65 -8.12 -19.16 -2.05
N ASN A 66 -8.19 -18.79 -0.77
CA ASN A 66 -9.41 -18.87 0.04
C ASN A 66 -10.35 -17.65 -0.13
N GLY A 67 -10.07 -16.75 -1.07
CA GLY A 67 -10.86 -15.54 -1.33
C GLY A 67 -10.61 -14.38 -0.35
N SER A 68 -9.74 -14.57 0.64
CA SER A 68 -9.38 -13.48 1.57
C SER A 68 -8.42 -12.49 0.92
N LEU A 69 -8.51 -11.22 1.33
CA LEU A 69 -7.55 -10.19 0.95
C LEU A 69 -6.42 -10.14 1.98
N ALA A 70 -5.18 -10.15 1.51
CA ALA A 70 -4.00 -10.07 2.35
C ALA A 70 -2.97 -9.10 1.78
N ILE A 71 -2.26 -8.42 2.69
CA ILE A 71 -1.01 -7.74 2.38
C ILE A 71 0.09 -8.78 2.62
N VAL A 72 0.80 -9.14 1.57
CA VAL A 72 1.90 -10.11 1.59
C VAL A 72 3.21 -9.35 1.49
N VAL A 73 4.17 -9.72 2.33
CA VAL A 73 5.53 -9.19 2.25
C VAL A 73 6.28 -10.01 1.22
N ASP A 74 6.89 -9.34 0.24
CA ASP A 74 7.72 -10.00 -0.76
C ASP A 74 9.10 -10.26 -0.15
N ASP A 75 9.26 -11.42 0.49
CA ASP A 75 10.56 -11.91 0.91
C ASP A 75 11.23 -12.55 -0.32
N ASP A 76 12.09 -11.79 -1.00
CA ASP A 76 13.17 -12.36 -1.82
C ASP A 76 14.20 -13.06 -0.90
N GLN A 77 13.75 -14.09 -0.18
CA GLN A 77 14.54 -15.06 0.57
C GLN A 77 13.99 -16.48 0.31
N GLN A 78 13.86 -16.84 -0.98
CA GLN A 78 13.97 -18.24 -1.39
C GLN A 78 15.31 -18.40 -2.12
N GLN A 79 16.35 -18.75 -1.36
CA GLN A 79 17.46 -19.59 -1.81
C GLN A 79 17.37 -20.91 -1.06
#